data_AF-A0A835VSK9-F1
#
_entry.id   AF-A0A835VSK9-F1
#
_cell.length_a   1.000
_cell.length_b   1.000
_cell.length_c   1.000
_cell.angle_alpha   90.00
_cell.angle_beta   90.00
_cell.angle_gamma   90.00
#
_symmetry.space_group_name_H-M   'P 1'
#
loop_
_entity.id
_entity.type
_entity.pdbx_description
1 polymer ?
#
loop_
_entity_poly.entity_id
_entity_poly.type
_entity_poly.pdbx_seq_one_letter_code
_entity_poly.pdbx_strand_id
1 'polypeptide(L)'
;MVRLELSDRNVIDLSSAAHIALGAHALAAPDNFMDVNFGPKLTHPGRVLAPPELTRWTGATLVTLGAMGLAARNGLTPEGKRRWFQTGGVATAACAALSAADTLRGRKRKSVGWSHAGAFAALAALKLWRGFKRNNTRVKADI
;
A
#
# COMPACT_ATOMS: atom_id res chain seq x y z
N MET A 1 25.55 -2.40 -19.05
CA MET A 1 24.88 -1.81 -17.88
C MET A 1 23.37 -1.90 -18.09
N VAL A 2 22.68 -2.80 -17.38
CA VAL A 2 21.22 -2.97 -17.53
C VAL A 2 20.54 -1.84 -16.76
N ARG A 3 19.90 -0.90 -17.46
CA ARG A 3 19.01 0.07 -16.83
C ARG A 3 17.71 -0.65 -16.47
N LEU A 4 17.54 -0.98 -15.20
CA LEU A 4 16.24 -1.40 -14.65
C LEU A 4 15.30 -0.19 -14.68
N GLU A 5 14.52 -0.08 -15.76
CA GLU A 5 13.55 1.00 -15.89
C GLU A 5 12.23 0.59 -15.23
N LEU A 6 11.94 1.21 -14.09
CA LEU A 6 10.76 0.90 -13.29
C LEU A 6 9.53 1.56 -13.92
N SER A 7 8.81 0.85 -14.78
CA SER A 7 7.65 1.40 -15.50
C SER A 7 6.47 1.73 -14.57
N ASP A 8 5.57 2.61 -15.01
CA ASP A 8 4.33 2.93 -14.29
C ASP A 8 3.49 1.67 -14.02
N ARG A 9 3.45 0.75 -14.99
CA ARG A 9 2.79 -0.55 -14.83
C ARG A 9 3.42 -1.36 -13.70
N ASN A 10 4.75 -1.40 -13.62
CA ASN A 10 5.45 -2.13 -12.55
C ASN A 10 5.13 -1.56 -11.17
N VAL A 11 5.00 -0.22 -11.04
CA VAL A 11 4.60 0.42 -9.77
C VAL A 11 3.17 0.07 -9.38
N ILE A 12 2.25 0.07 -10.35
CA ILE A 12 0.85 -0.32 -10.14
C ILE A 12 0.78 -1.79 -9.72
N ASP A 13 1.43 -2.68 -10.47
CA ASP A 13 1.46 -4.12 -10.19
C ASP A 13 2.05 -4.41 -8.80
N LEU A 14 3.17 -3.78 -8.43
CA LEU A 14 3.77 -3.93 -7.11
C LEU A 14 2.85 -3.45 -6.00
N SER A 15 2.25 -2.26 -6.14
CA SER A 15 1.32 -1.73 -5.14
C SER A 15 0.11 -2.65 -5.00
N SER A 16 -0.46 -3.11 -6.10
CA SER A 16 -1.63 -3.97 -6.10
C SER A 16 -1.35 -5.35 -5.52
N ALA A 17 -0.24 -5.97 -5.89
CA ALA A 17 0.18 -7.26 -5.35
C ALA A 17 0.40 -7.19 -3.83
N ALA A 18 1.00 -6.11 -3.33
CA ALA A 18 1.16 -5.90 -1.90
C ALA A 18 -0.19 -5.80 -1.16
N HIS A 19 -1.18 -5.10 -1.72
CA HIS A 19 -2.52 -5.02 -1.14
C HIS A 19 -3.23 -6.38 -1.14
N ILE A 20 -3.12 -7.15 -2.23
CA ILE A 20 -3.69 -8.49 -2.32
C ILE A 20 -3.05 -9.43 -1.31
N ALA A 21 -1.72 -9.47 -1.22
CA ALA A 21 -1.01 -10.36 -0.30
C ALA A 21 -1.35 -10.02 1.17
N LEU A 22 -1.32 -8.73 1.52
CA LEU A 22 -1.66 -8.28 2.86
C LEU A 22 -3.12 -8.57 3.21
N GLY A 23 -4.03 -8.31 2.26
CA GLY A 23 -5.47 -8.56 2.43
C GLY A 23 -5.81 -10.05 2.52
N ALA A 24 -5.17 -10.89 1.71
CA ALA A 24 -5.34 -12.34 1.74
C ALA A 24 -4.88 -12.93 3.09
N HIS A 25 -3.79 -12.43 3.66
CA HIS A 25 -3.36 -12.82 5.01
C HIS A 25 -4.40 -12.45 6.06
N ALA A 26 -4.93 -11.22 6.03
CA ALA A 26 -5.97 -10.77 6.96
C ALA A 26 -7.30 -11.56 6.81
N LEU A 27 -7.64 -12.00 5.60
CA LEU A 27 -8.82 -12.83 5.32
C LEU A 27 -8.66 -14.26 5.83
N ALA A 28 -7.56 -14.92 5.42
CA ALA A 28 -7.37 -16.35 5.64
C ALA A 28 -6.95 -16.66 7.08
N ALA A 29 -6.17 -15.78 7.72
CA ALA A 29 -5.65 -16.00 9.05
C ALA A 29 -5.69 -14.70 9.87
N PRO A 30 -6.88 -14.18 10.23
CA PRO A 30 -7.04 -12.90 10.92
C PRO A 30 -6.33 -12.87 12.27
N ASP A 31 -6.33 -13.97 13.03
CA ASP A 31 -5.61 -14.03 14.30
C ASP A 31 -4.09 -13.94 14.09
N ASN A 32 -3.54 -14.75 13.18
CA ASN A 32 -2.11 -14.68 12.85
C ASN A 32 -1.72 -13.29 12.33
N PHE A 33 -2.54 -12.70 11.45
CA PHE A 33 -2.34 -11.35 10.96
C PHE A 33 -2.23 -10.34 12.11
N MET A 34 -3.11 -10.45 13.10
CA MET A 34 -3.08 -9.59 14.29
C MET A 34 -1.87 -9.90 15.18
N ASP A 35 -1.48 -11.16 15.36
CA ASP A 35 -0.27 -11.57 16.09
C ASP A 35 1.01 -10.97 15.49
N VAL A 36 1.13 -11.00 14.16
CA VAL A 36 2.29 -10.43 13.45
C VAL A 36 2.34 -8.92 13.65
N ASN A 37 1.21 -8.23 13.48
CA ASN A 37 1.18 -6.76 13.50
C ASN A 37 1.21 -6.15 14.90
N PHE A 38 0.55 -6.78 15.85
CA PHE A 38 0.28 -6.23 17.18
C PHE A 38 0.90 -7.07 18.30
N GLY A 39 1.40 -8.27 18.01
CA GLY A 39 1.96 -9.18 19.00
C GLY A 39 0.93 -10.16 19.57
N PRO A 40 1.41 -11.13 20.39
CA PRO A 40 0.58 -12.15 21.01
C PRO A 40 -0.60 -11.55 21.78
N LYS A 41 -1.77 -12.19 21.67
CA LYS A 41 -3.01 -11.79 22.35
C LYS A 41 -2.84 -11.59 23.87
N LEU A 42 -1.93 -12.35 24.46
CA LEU A 42 -1.60 -12.30 25.90
C LEU A 42 -0.75 -11.08 26.30
N THR A 43 -0.11 -10.39 25.35
CA THR A 43 0.91 -9.36 25.65
C THR A 43 0.54 -7.95 25.18
N HIS A 44 -0.60 -7.76 24.50
CA HIS A 44 -0.95 -6.47 23.91
C HIS A 44 -2.33 -5.97 24.37
N PRO A 45 -2.38 -4.98 25.30
CA PRO A 45 -3.63 -4.49 25.88
C PRO A 45 -4.63 -3.90 24.85
N GLY A 46 -4.18 -3.58 23.63
CA GLY A 46 -5.03 -3.08 22.54
C GLY A 46 -5.72 -4.14 21.67
N ARG A 47 -5.44 -5.44 21.83
CA ARG A 47 -6.01 -6.48 20.95
C ARG A 47 -7.42 -6.95 21.37
N VAL A 48 -7.93 -6.50 22.51
CA VAL A 48 -9.27 -6.86 22.98
C VAL A 48 -10.39 -6.21 22.13
N LEU A 49 -10.06 -5.29 21.21
CA LEU A 49 -11.07 -4.41 20.59
C LEU A 49 -11.48 -4.75 19.15
N ALA A 50 -10.75 -5.60 18.41
CA ALA A 50 -11.11 -5.92 17.03
C ALA A 50 -11.55 -7.39 16.92
N PRO A 51 -12.85 -7.67 16.72
CA PRO A 51 -13.32 -9.00 16.36
C PRO A 51 -12.59 -9.51 15.10
N PRO A 52 -12.27 -10.82 15.00
CA PRO A 52 -11.65 -11.40 13.81
C PRO A 52 -12.36 -11.03 12.50
N GLU A 53 -13.67 -10.83 12.55
CA GLU A 53 -14.52 -10.42 11.44
C GLU A 53 -14.13 -9.03 10.91
N LEU A 54 -13.77 -8.09 11.79
CA LEU A 54 -13.32 -6.75 11.39
C LEU A 54 -11.98 -6.83 10.63
N THR A 55 -11.08 -7.72 11.07
CA THR A 55 -9.81 -7.97 10.38
C THR A 55 -10.05 -8.61 9.02
N ARG A 56 -10.99 -9.57 8.92
CA ARG A 56 -11.38 -10.16 7.63
C ARG A 56 -11.98 -9.12 6.68
N TRP A 57 -12.87 -8.24 7.17
CA TRP A 57 -13.42 -7.14 6.37
C TRP A 57 -12.34 -6.20 5.86
N THR A 58 -11.39 -5.82 6.72
CA THR A 58 -10.21 -5.05 6.31
C THR A 58 -9.44 -5.78 5.21
N GLY A 59 -9.26 -7.09 5.35
CA GLY A 59 -8.64 -7.94 4.34
C GLY A 59 -9.38 -7.94 3.00
N ALA A 60 -10.71 -8.09 3.02
CA ALA A 60 -11.55 -8.02 1.83
C ALA A 60 -11.39 -6.68 1.09
N THR A 61 -11.39 -5.56 1.83
CA THR A 61 -11.18 -4.23 1.26
C THR A 61 -9.80 -4.12 0.60
N LEU A 62 -8.74 -4.59 1.25
CA LEU A 62 -7.39 -4.55 0.69
C LEU A 62 -7.25 -5.41 -0.57
N VAL A 63 -7.81 -6.63 -0.58
CA VAL A 63 -7.82 -7.48 -1.78
C VAL A 63 -8.56 -6.79 -2.92
N THR A 64 -9.71 -6.19 -2.64
CA THR A 64 -10.53 -5.48 -3.63
C THR A 64 -9.77 -4.29 -4.23
N LEU A 65 -9.15 -3.46 -3.38
CA LEU A 65 -8.33 -2.34 -3.83
C LEU A 65 -7.17 -2.79 -4.72
N GLY A 66 -6.49 -3.87 -4.33
CA GLY A 66 -5.40 -4.44 -5.12
C GLY A 66 -5.88 -4.97 -6.47
N ALA A 67 -7.00 -5.71 -6.50
CA ALA A 67 -7.62 -6.22 -7.72
C ALA A 67 -8.06 -5.07 -8.66
N MET A 68 -8.66 -4.02 -8.13
CA MET A 68 -9.02 -2.82 -8.90
C MET A 68 -7.79 -2.17 -9.54
N GLY A 69 -6.68 -2.07 -8.82
CA GLY A 69 -5.43 -1.55 -9.39
C GLY A 69 -4.87 -2.42 -10.52
N LEU A 70 -4.94 -3.76 -10.40
CA LEU A 70 -4.53 -4.66 -11.48
C LEU A 70 -5.45 -4.56 -12.71
N ALA A 71 -6.76 -4.39 -12.50
CA ALA A 71 -7.71 -4.18 -13.58
C ALA A 71 -7.46 -2.84 -14.30
N ALA A 72 -7.17 -1.78 -13.54
CA ALA A 72 -6.97 -0.43 -14.08
C ALA A 72 -5.64 -0.25 -14.83
N ARG A 73 -4.62 -1.09 -14.57
CA ARG A 73 -3.23 -0.86 -15.03
C ARG A 73 -3.06 -0.61 -16.54
N ASN A 74 -3.91 -1.23 -17.36
CA ASN A 74 -3.86 -1.12 -18.82
C ASN A 74 -4.89 -0.13 -19.39
N GLY A 75 -5.94 0.21 -18.63
CA GLY A 75 -7.08 1.01 -19.11
C GLY A 75 -7.01 2.49 -18.78
N LEU A 76 -6.06 2.93 -17.95
CA LEU A 76 -5.94 4.33 -17.56
C LEU A 76 -5.31 5.19 -18.66
N THR A 77 -5.95 6.33 -18.96
CA THR A 77 -5.37 7.41 -19.76
C THR A 77 -4.10 7.96 -19.08
N PRO A 78 -3.20 8.67 -19.80
CA PRO A 78 -2.01 9.26 -19.20
C PRO A 78 -2.31 10.16 -18.00
N GLU A 79 -3.32 11.04 -18.11
CA GLU A 79 -3.77 11.89 -17.00
C GLU A 79 -4.41 11.05 -15.87
N GLY A 80 -5.14 9.98 -16.21
CA GLY A 80 -5.68 9.04 -15.23
C GLY A 80 -4.60 8.34 -14.42
N LYS A 81 -3.52 7.87 -15.06
CA LYS A 81 -2.34 7.29 -14.39
C LYS A 81 -1.67 8.29 -13.48
N ARG A 82 -1.50 9.53 -13.94
CA ARG A 82 -0.91 10.61 -13.15
C ARG A 82 -1.71 10.87 -11.87
N ARG A 83 -3.04 11.02 -11.98
CA ARG A 83 -3.92 11.21 -10.82
C ARG A 83 -3.90 10.01 -9.88
N TRP A 84 -3.93 8.79 -10.43
CA TRP A 84 -3.80 7.54 -9.66
C TRP A 84 -2.52 7.52 -8.81
N PHE A 85 -1.40 7.94 -9.38
CA PHE A 85 -0.13 8.04 -8.65
C PHE A 85 -0.14 9.16 -7.60
N GLN A 86 -0.75 10.30 -7.87
CA GLN A 86 -0.88 11.39 -6.89
C GLN A 86 -1.73 10.97 -5.70
N THR A 87 -2.98 10.55 -5.94
CA THR A 87 -3.93 10.18 -4.89
C THR A 87 -3.47 8.94 -4.15
N GLY A 88 -3.04 7.91 -4.88
CA GLY A 88 -2.47 6.70 -4.31
C GLY A 88 -1.19 6.97 -3.54
N GLY A 89 -0.36 7.91 -3.99
CA GLY A 89 0.85 8.35 -3.28
C GLY A 89 0.54 9.02 -1.95
N VAL A 90 -0.42 9.94 -1.92
CA VAL A 90 -0.89 10.60 -0.68
C VAL A 90 -1.48 9.58 0.30
N ALA A 91 -2.35 8.69 -0.17
CA ALA A 91 -2.92 7.63 0.67
C ALA A 91 -1.83 6.73 1.26
N THR A 92 -0.84 6.34 0.46
CA THR A 92 0.29 5.52 0.92
C THR A 92 1.15 6.28 1.94
N ALA A 93 1.37 7.59 1.75
CA ALA A 93 2.10 8.42 2.72
C ALA A 93 1.36 8.50 4.07
N ALA A 94 0.03 8.62 4.05
CA ALA A 94 -0.78 8.58 5.26
C ALA A 94 -0.65 7.23 5.99
N CYS A 95 -0.63 6.10 5.26
CA CYS A 95 -0.36 4.78 5.85
C CYS A 95 1.04 4.66 6.47
N ALA A 96 2.05 5.31 5.86
CA ALA A 96 3.40 5.38 6.41
C ALA A 96 3.42 6.14 7.75
N ALA A 97 2.82 7.33 7.77
CA ALA A 97 2.71 8.17 8.96
C ALA A 97 1.94 7.47 10.08
N LEU A 98 0.81 6.82 9.76
CA LEU A 98 0.03 6.05 10.72
C LEU A 98 0.82 4.87 11.29
N SER A 99 1.53 4.11 10.44
CA SER A 99 2.37 3.00 10.90
C SER A 99 3.48 3.47 11.83
N ALA A 100 4.14 4.60 11.53
CA ALA A 100 5.15 5.19 12.40
C ALA A 100 4.53 5.67 13.73
N ALA A 101 3.39 6.37 13.68
CA ALA A 101 2.70 6.88 14.88
C ALA A 101 2.23 5.75 15.79
N ASP A 102 1.64 4.68 15.25
CA ASP A 102 1.23 3.52 16.03
C ASP A 102 2.42 2.76 16.60
N THR A 103 3.55 2.76 15.90
CA THR A 103 4.80 2.19 16.43
C THR A 103 5.33 2.98 17.61
N LEU A 104 5.37 4.31 17.50
CA LEU A 104 5.83 5.21 18.56
C LEU A 104 4.93 5.12 19.81
N ARG A 105 3.62 4.95 19.60
CA ARG A 105 2.62 4.81 20.68
C ARG A 105 2.55 3.39 21.27
N GLY A 106 3.38 2.46 20.81
CA GLY A 106 3.34 1.07 21.25
C GLY A 106 2.03 0.35 20.89
N ARG A 107 1.31 0.85 19.89
CA ARG A 107 0.07 0.22 19.38
C ARG A 107 0.36 -0.85 18.35
N LYS A 108 1.52 -0.81 17.70
CA LYS A 108 1.99 -1.76 16.69
C LYS A 108 3.37 -2.29 17.09
N ARG A 109 3.64 -3.57 16.80
CA ARG A 109 4.94 -4.19 17.11
C ARG A 109 6.06 -3.42 16.41
N LYS A 110 7.08 -2.99 17.15
CA LYS A 110 8.13 -2.08 16.64
C LYS A 110 8.79 -2.55 15.34
N SER A 111 9.20 -3.82 15.27
CA SER A 111 9.86 -4.38 14.08
C SER A 111 8.98 -4.32 12.84
N VAL A 112 7.70 -4.70 12.98
CA VAL A 112 6.73 -4.71 11.87
C VAL A 112 6.27 -3.30 11.54
N GLY A 113 6.05 -2.47 12.54
CA GLY A 113 5.58 -1.11 12.40
C GLY A 113 6.56 -0.19 11.67
N TRP A 114 7.85 -0.23 12.00
CA TRP A 114 8.88 0.52 11.25
C TRP A 114 9.09 -0.03 9.84
N SER A 115 9.02 -1.36 9.65
CA SER A 115 9.10 -1.97 8.32
C SER A 115 7.94 -1.51 7.43
N HIS A 116 6.71 -1.50 7.97
CA HIS A 116 5.54 -0.98 7.27
C HIS A 116 5.68 0.52 6.98
N ALA A 117 6.11 1.33 7.95
CA ALA A 117 6.33 2.76 7.74
C ALA A 117 7.34 3.02 6.60
N GLY A 118 8.47 2.31 6.59
CA GLY A 118 9.48 2.41 5.54
C GLY A 118 8.98 1.96 4.18
N ALA A 119 8.31 0.80 4.10
CA ALA A 119 7.77 0.28 2.85
C ALA A 119 6.72 1.23 2.24
N PHE A 120 5.80 1.75 3.08
CA PHE A 120 4.81 2.73 2.63
C PHE A 120 5.46 4.07 2.26
N ALA A 121 6.45 4.56 3.00
CA ALA A 121 7.14 5.79 2.64
C ALA A 121 7.86 5.67 1.29
N ALA A 122 8.54 4.55 1.05
CA ALA A 122 9.20 4.29 -0.23
C ALA A 122 8.21 4.20 -1.40
N LEU A 123 7.11 3.48 -1.23
CA LEU A 123 6.05 3.39 -2.24
C LEU A 123 5.37 4.75 -2.46
N ALA A 124 5.13 5.53 -1.40
CA ALA A 124 4.57 6.87 -1.49
C ALA A 124 5.50 7.80 -2.27
N ALA A 125 6.79 7.79 -1.96
CA ALA A 125 7.79 8.58 -2.68
C ALA A 125 7.83 8.21 -4.16
N LEU A 126 7.84 6.92 -4.49
CA LEU A 126 7.80 6.44 -5.88
C LEU A 126 6.54 6.89 -6.62
N LYS A 127 5.36 6.73 -6.00
CA LYS A 127 4.08 7.14 -6.57
C LYS A 127 4.00 8.65 -6.75
N LEU A 128 4.31 9.44 -5.72
CA LEU A 128 4.28 10.91 -5.79
C LEU A 128 5.29 11.42 -6.82
N TRP A 129 6.51 10.87 -6.84
CA TRP A 129 7.48 11.20 -7.87
C TRP A 129 6.94 10.94 -9.27
N ARG A 130 6.32 9.78 -9.52
CA ARG A 130 5.68 9.47 -10.81
C ARG A 130 4.51 10.40 -11.14
N GLY A 131 3.68 10.73 -10.16
CA GLY A 131 2.51 11.60 -10.32
C GLY A 131 2.84 13.09 -10.54
N PHE A 132 4.00 13.54 -10.06
CA PHE A 132 4.44 14.94 -10.17
C PHE A 132 5.62 15.16 -11.12
N LYS A 133 6.31 14.11 -11.57
CA LYS A 133 7.34 14.22 -12.59
C LYS A 133 6.72 14.86 -13.82
N ARG A 134 7.19 16.05 -14.18
CA ARG A 134 6.84 16.70 -15.43
C ARG A 134 7.26 15.77 -16.56
N ASN A 135 6.31 15.29 -17.36
CA ASN A 135 6.64 14.73 -18.65
C ASN A 135 7.20 15.88 -19.49
N ASN A 136 8.51 15.87 -19.77
CA ASN A 136 9.13 16.76 -20.75
C ASN A 136 8.73 16.32 -22.17
N THR A 137 7.44 16.43 -22.46
CA THR A 137 6.83 16.16 -23.76
C THR A 137 6.05 17.43 -24.09
N ARG A 138 6.39 18.30 -25.06
CA ARG A 138 6.72 17.95 -26.46
C ARG A 138 6.10 16.60 -26.84
N VAL A 139 4.82 16.43 -26.52
CA VAL A 139 3.99 15.44 -27.17
C VAL A 139 3.78 16.03 -28.57
N LYS A 140 4.55 15.58 -29.55
CA LYS A 140 3.98 15.51 -30.89
C LYS A 140 2.83 14.54 -30.74
N ALA A 141 1.62 15.07 -30.85
CA ALA A 141 0.47 14.25 -31.16
C ALA A 141 0.78 13.62 -32.51
N ASP A 142 0.98 12.31 -32.54
CA ASP A 142 0.84 11.58 -33.79
C ASP A 142 -0.65 11.64 -34.14
N ILE A 143 -0.94 12.42 -35.18
CA ILE A 143 -2.22 12.47 -35.89
C ILE A 143 -2.32 11.20 -36.73
#